data_AF-A0A9E5R7Y1-F1
#
_entry.id   AF-A0A9E5R7Y1-F1
#
_cell.length_a   1.000
_cell.length_b   1.000
_cell.length_c   1.000
_cell.angle_alpha   90.00
_cell.angle_beta   90.00
_cell.angle_gamma   90.00
#
_symmetry.space_group_name_H-M   'P 1'
#
loop_
_entity.id
_entity.type
_entity.pdbx_description
1 polymer ?
#
loop_
_entity_poly.entity_id
_entity_poly.type
_entity_poly.pdbx_seq_one_letter_code
_entity_poly.pdbx_strand_id
1 'polypeptide(L)'
;MPTPNLLPLLQDLYADQAATVNQAIEQLLARYASQLPPLAPGPLFSEQDVLLITYGGSLRQADTPPLQTLHQFAREHLQGVFSGIHVLPFYPYSSDDGFSVIDYYAVDPALGIGRMFKRWGRTSR
;
A
#
# COMPACT_ATOMS: atom_id res chain seq x y z
N MET A 1 6.86 -20.41 5.91
CA MET A 1 5.66 -20.19 6.75
C MET A 1 4.56 -21.09 6.20
N PRO A 2 3.91 -21.96 7.00
CA PRO A 2 2.74 -22.70 6.52
C PRO A 2 1.63 -21.71 6.16
N THR A 3 0.91 -21.97 5.08
CA THR A 3 -0.29 -21.19 4.71
C THR A 3 -1.28 -21.30 5.86
N PRO A 4 -1.70 -20.19 6.50
CA PRO A 4 -2.67 -20.26 7.58
C PRO A 4 -3.97 -20.85 7.04
N ASN A 5 -4.53 -21.82 7.77
CA ASN A 5 -5.83 -22.40 7.43
C ASN A 5 -6.92 -21.36 7.76
N LEU A 6 -7.50 -20.75 6.72
CA LEU A 6 -8.52 -19.71 6.85
C LEU A 6 -9.92 -20.30 7.08
N LEU A 7 -10.13 -21.59 6.80
CA LEU A 7 -11.44 -22.21 6.79
C LEU A 7 -12.22 -22.03 8.11
N PRO A 8 -11.63 -22.15 9.32
CA PRO A 8 -12.36 -21.90 10.57
C PRO A 8 -12.89 -20.46 10.67
N LEU A 9 -12.09 -19.46 10.29
CA LEU A 9 -12.50 -18.05 10.30
C LEU A 9 -13.62 -17.80 9.28
N LEU A 10 -13.56 -18.48 8.14
CA LEU A 10 -14.59 -18.38 7.11
C LEU A 10 -15.89 -19.06 7.54
N GLN A 11 -15.81 -20.15 8.31
CA GLN A 11 -16.99 -20.81 8.89
C GLN A 11 -17.71 -19.88 9.87
N ASP A 12 -16.96 -19.15 10.69
CA ASP A 12 -17.56 -18.20 11.64
C ASP A 12 -18.27 -17.02 10.94
N LEU A 13 -17.74 -16.55 9.80
CA LEU A 13 -18.28 -15.38 9.08
C LEU A 13 -19.35 -15.71 8.04
N TYR A 14 -19.19 -16.84 7.33
CA TYR A 14 -19.97 -17.18 6.14
C TYR A 14 -20.74 -18.48 6.26
N ALA A 15 -20.62 -19.20 7.39
CA ALA A 15 -21.33 -20.44 7.69
C ALA A 15 -21.29 -21.46 6.54
N ASP A 16 -22.43 -21.72 5.89
CA ASP A 16 -22.60 -22.68 4.80
C ASP A 16 -21.82 -22.29 3.53
N GLN A 17 -21.52 -21.01 3.33
CA GLN A 17 -20.75 -20.52 2.18
C GLN A 17 -19.23 -20.59 2.40
N ALA A 18 -18.75 -20.94 3.59
CA ALA A 18 -17.34 -20.90 3.95
C ALA A 18 -16.44 -21.72 3.00
N ALA A 19 -16.89 -22.90 2.58
CA ALA A 19 -16.15 -23.75 1.65
C ALA A 19 -16.01 -23.10 0.25
N THR A 20 -17.08 -22.49 -0.25
CA THR A 20 -17.08 -21.78 -1.54
C THR A 20 -16.18 -20.55 -1.51
N VAL A 21 -16.24 -19.76 -0.42
CA VAL A 21 -15.36 -18.60 -0.22
C VAL A 21 -13.90 -19.02 -0.12
N ASN A 22 -13.60 -20.09 0.64
CA ASN A 22 -12.25 -20.61 0.76
C ASN A 22 -11.68 -21.03 -0.61
N GLN A 23 -12.48 -21.72 -1.43
CA GLN A 23 -12.08 -22.10 -2.78
C GLN A 23 -11.79 -20.88 -3.68
N ALA A 24 -12.61 -19.83 -3.60
CA ALA A 24 -12.36 -18.60 -4.35
C ALA A 24 -11.06 -17.90 -3.92
N ILE A 25 -10.76 -17.89 -2.62
CA ILE A 25 -9.49 -17.36 -2.09
C ILE A 25 -8.31 -18.19 -2.59
N GLU A 26 -8.40 -19.52 -2.56
CA GLU A 26 -7.35 -20.41 -3.08
C GLU A 26 -7.06 -20.17 -4.57
N GLN A 27 -8.09 -19.93 -5.37
CA GLN A 27 -7.94 -19.55 -6.79
C GLN A 27 -7.22 -18.21 -6.96
N LEU A 28 -7.54 -17.22 -6.13
CA LEU A 28 -6.83 -15.92 -6.12
C LEU A 28 -5.36 -16.10 -5.71
N LEU A 29 -5.10 -16.86 -4.65
CA LEU A 29 -3.73 -17.15 -4.20
C LEU A 29 -2.93 -17.84 -5.30
N ALA A 30 -3.48 -18.86 -5.96
CA ALA A 30 -2.84 -19.55 -7.07
C ALA A 30 -2.54 -18.60 -8.25
N ARG A 31 -3.47 -17.69 -8.57
CA ARG A 31 -3.32 -16.71 -9.65
C ARG A 31 -2.17 -15.72 -9.40
N TYR A 32 -1.97 -15.30 -8.16
CA TYR A 32 -0.99 -14.27 -7.81
C TYR A 32 0.32 -14.81 -7.22
N ALA A 33 0.39 -16.09 -6.83
CA ALA A 33 1.56 -16.69 -6.19
C ALA A 33 2.87 -16.47 -6.97
N SER A 34 2.84 -16.58 -8.31
CA SER A 34 4.02 -16.39 -9.16
C SER A 34 4.42 -14.92 -9.38
N GLN A 35 3.55 -13.97 -9.02
CA GLN A 35 3.78 -12.53 -9.19
C GLN A 35 4.32 -11.87 -7.92
N LEU A 36 4.20 -12.55 -6.77
CA LEU A 36 4.63 -12.02 -5.49
C LEU A 36 6.15 -12.22 -5.31
N PRO A 37 6.88 -11.21 -4.83
CA PRO A 37 8.26 -11.40 -4.43
C PRO A 37 8.35 -12.41 -3.29
N PRO A 38 9.45 -13.18 -3.18
CA PRO A 38 9.66 -14.07 -2.05
C PRO A 38 9.63 -13.27 -0.75
N LEU A 39 8.91 -13.77 0.25
CA LEU A 39 8.88 -13.16 1.58
C LEU A 39 10.30 -13.19 2.15
N ALA A 40 10.83 -12.02 2.48
CA ALA A 40 12.09 -11.93 3.20
C ALA A 40 11.93 -12.61 4.57
N PRO A 41 12.84 -13.53 4.96
CA PRO A 41 12.78 -14.13 6.27
C PRO A 41 13.09 -13.07 7.35
N GLY A 42 12.35 -13.12 8.46
CA GLY A 42 12.54 -12.25 9.63
C GLY A 42 11.37 -11.27 9.85
N PRO A 43 11.43 -10.49 10.95
CA PRO A 43 10.44 -9.46 11.24
C PRO A 43 10.47 -8.36 10.18
N LEU A 44 9.29 -7.82 9.82
CA LEU A 44 9.18 -6.72 8.85
C LEU A 44 9.66 -5.38 9.42
N PHE A 45 9.55 -5.20 10.75
CA PHE A 45 9.90 -3.99 11.47
C PHE A 45 10.60 -4.34 12.79
N SER A 46 11.36 -3.38 13.32
CA SER A 46 12.02 -3.39 14.63
C SER A 46 11.74 -2.09 15.40
N GLU A 47 12.16 -2.02 16.66
CA GLU A 47 12.11 -0.79 17.47
C GLU A 47 12.98 0.35 16.93
N GLN A 48 13.87 0.06 15.98
CA GLN A 48 14.72 1.04 15.31
C GLN A 48 14.01 1.72 14.13
N ASP A 49 12.85 1.21 13.69
CA ASP A 49 12.14 1.77 12.55
C ASP A 49 11.33 3.01 12.90
N VAL A 50 11.56 4.09 12.15
CA VAL A 50 10.83 5.36 12.29
C VAL A 50 10.06 5.62 11.00
N LEU A 51 8.73 5.76 11.11
CA LEU A 51 7.85 5.98 9.96
C LEU A 51 7.32 7.42 9.94
N LEU A 52 7.38 8.06 8.77
CA LEU A 52 6.67 9.31 8.51
C LEU A 52 5.28 9.00 7.94
N ILE A 53 4.23 9.57 8.54
CA ILE A 53 2.87 9.50 8.03
C ILE A 53 2.49 10.88 7.48
N THR A 54 2.04 10.96 6.23
CA THR A 54 1.69 12.25 5.60
C THR A 54 0.68 12.11 4.46
N TYR A 55 -0.08 13.17 4.19
CA TYR A 55 -0.86 13.26 2.95
C TYR A 55 0.05 13.51 1.74
N GLY A 56 -0.30 12.93 0.60
CA GLY A 56 0.44 13.12 -0.65
C GLY A 56 0.49 14.58 -1.13
N GLY A 57 -0.45 15.41 -0.66
CA GLY A 57 -0.58 16.84 -0.98
C GLY A 57 -0.04 17.81 0.06
N SER A 58 0.60 17.34 1.14
CA SER A 58 1.10 18.18 2.24
C SER A 58 2.21 19.16 1.81
N LEU A 59 3.01 18.76 0.81
CA LEU A 59 4.06 19.57 0.22
C LEU A 59 3.68 19.91 -1.21
N ARG A 60 3.86 21.19 -1.57
CA ARG A 60 3.50 21.71 -2.89
C ARG A 60 4.62 22.56 -3.44
N GLN A 61 4.85 22.43 -4.74
CA GLN A 61 5.74 23.26 -5.52
C GLN A 61 5.02 23.63 -6.82
N ALA A 62 5.20 24.86 -7.29
CA ALA A 62 4.62 25.29 -8.55
C ALA A 62 5.05 24.35 -9.69
N ASP A 63 4.11 24.04 -10.58
CA ASP A 63 4.31 23.25 -11.80
C ASP A 63 4.85 21.82 -11.57
N THR A 64 4.77 21.29 -10.35
CA THR A 64 5.25 19.94 -9.99
C THR A 64 4.15 19.15 -9.28
N PRO A 65 3.86 17.90 -9.68
CA PRO A 65 2.86 17.07 -9.00
C PRO A 65 3.20 16.87 -7.52
N PRO A 66 2.23 16.96 -6.59
CA PRO A 66 2.51 16.90 -5.14
C PRO A 66 3.28 15.66 -4.68
N LEU A 67 2.99 14.47 -5.23
CA LEU A 67 3.74 13.26 -4.88
C LEU A 67 5.20 13.32 -5.36
N GLN A 68 5.49 14.04 -6.45
CA GLN A 68 6.85 14.28 -6.90
C GLN A 68 7.59 15.23 -5.95
N THR A 69 6.92 16.30 -5.53
CA THR A 69 7.45 17.25 -4.54
C THR A 69 7.76 16.54 -3.22
N LEU A 70 6.83 15.72 -2.71
CA LEU A 70 7.04 14.92 -1.50
C LEU A 70 8.24 13.99 -1.64
N HIS A 71 8.39 13.33 -2.79
CA HIS A 71 9.53 12.45 -3.06
C HIS A 71 10.86 13.18 -3.06
N GLN A 72 10.92 14.31 -3.75
CA GLN A 72 12.13 15.11 -3.83
C GLN A 72 12.52 15.60 -2.43
N PHE A 73 11.56 16.17 -1.69
CA PHE A 73 11.77 16.62 -0.33
C PHE A 73 12.27 15.49 0.59
N ALA A 74 11.63 14.32 0.53
CA ALA A 74 12.04 13.16 1.32
C ALA A 74 13.47 12.72 1.01
N ARG A 75 13.85 12.69 -0.27
CA ARG A 75 15.20 12.32 -0.69
C ARG A 75 16.25 13.35 -0.31
N GLU A 76 15.91 14.63 -0.30
CA GLU A 76 16.88 15.70 -0.03
C GLU A 76 17.04 15.98 1.47
N HIS A 77 15.97 15.83 2.26
CA HIS A 77 15.93 16.30 3.63
C HIS A 77 15.68 15.23 4.69
N LEU A 78 15.13 14.07 4.32
CA LEU A 78 14.66 13.07 5.29
C LEU A 78 15.46 11.76 5.26
N GLN A 79 16.48 11.67 4.40
CA GLN A 79 17.35 10.50 4.33
C GLN A 79 18.07 10.24 5.66
N GLY A 80 18.08 8.97 6.09
CA GLY A 80 18.70 8.54 7.34
C GLY A 80 17.90 8.84 8.60
N VAL A 81 16.76 9.51 8.50
CA VAL A 81 15.88 9.80 9.65
C VAL A 81 14.71 8.82 9.71
N PHE A 82 14.06 8.59 8.57
CA PHE A 82 12.89 7.70 8.49
C PHE A 82 13.22 6.43 7.70
N SER A 83 12.81 5.28 8.22
CA SER A 83 12.88 3.98 7.53
C SER A 83 11.84 3.85 6.41
N GLY A 84 10.77 4.63 6.46
CA GLY A 84 9.70 4.59 5.48
C GLY A 84 8.72 5.75 5.58
N ILE A 85 7.93 5.92 4.52
CA ILE A 85 6.88 6.92 4.43
C ILE A 85 5.55 6.22 4.13
N HIS A 86 4.60 6.36 5.04
CA HIS A 86 3.21 5.99 4.81
C HIS A 86 2.45 7.20 4.24
N VAL A 87 2.09 7.09 2.98
CA VAL A 87 1.28 8.11 2.31
C VAL A 87 -0.19 7.77 2.57
N LEU A 88 -0.89 8.70 3.25
CA LEU A 88 -2.33 8.64 3.48
C LEU A 88 -3.09 8.58 2.13
N PRO A 89 -4.38 8.17 2.12
CA PRO A 89 -5.06 7.76 0.90
C PRO A 89 -4.86 8.73 -0.27
N PHE A 90 -4.39 8.16 -1.39
CA PHE A 90 -4.00 8.88 -2.60
C PHE A 90 -4.78 8.42 -3.84
N TYR A 91 -5.87 7.70 -3.62
CA TYR A 91 -6.84 7.31 -4.64
C TYR A 91 -7.85 8.44 -4.85
N PRO A 92 -8.49 8.53 -6.04
CA PRO A 92 -9.66 9.40 -6.19
C PRO A 92 -10.70 9.09 -5.11
N TYR A 93 -11.25 10.12 -4.48
CA TYR A 93 -12.20 10.00 -3.37
C TYR A 93 -13.32 11.04 -3.46
N SER A 94 -14.41 10.77 -2.75
CA SER A 94 -15.60 11.63 -2.73
C SER A 94 -15.73 12.47 -1.45
N SER A 95 -15.21 11.98 -0.32
CA SER A 95 -15.27 12.61 1.00
C SER A 95 -14.26 11.99 1.97
N ASP A 96 -14.28 12.43 3.24
CA ASP A 96 -13.49 11.89 4.34
C ASP A 96 -11.98 11.89 4.05
N ASP A 97 -11.47 13.00 3.53
CA ASP A 97 -10.04 13.25 3.27
C ASP A 97 -9.26 12.09 2.63
N GLY A 98 -9.90 11.39 1.68
CA GLY A 98 -9.30 10.27 0.96
C GLY A 98 -9.83 8.88 1.33
N PHE A 99 -10.57 8.75 2.43
CA PHE A 99 -11.06 7.45 2.91
C PHE A 99 -12.36 6.98 2.24
N SER A 100 -13.09 7.87 1.54
CA SER A 100 -14.23 7.50 0.69
C SER A 100 -13.83 7.27 -0.77
N VAL A 101 -13.08 6.20 -1.03
CA VAL A 101 -12.46 5.88 -2.33
C VAL A 101 -13.49 5.64 -3.44
N ILE A 102 -13.26 6.27 -4.60
CA ILE A 102 -14.06 6.10 -5.82
C ILE A 102 -13.45 5.02 -6.72
N ASP A 103 -12.13 5.00 -6.88
CA ASP A 103 -11.43 4.06 -7.76
C ASP A 103 -10.10 3.59 -7.15
N TYR A 104 -10.05 2.31 -6.75
CA TYR A 104 -8.86 1.66 -6.18
C TYR A 104 -7.77 1.36 -7.21
N TYR A 105 -8.02 1.53 -8.51
CA TYR A 105 -7.08 1.25 -9.58
C TYR A 105 -6.40 2.51 -10.15
N ALA A 106 -6.78 3.69 -9.67
CA ALA A 106 -6.24 4.98 -10.10
C ALA A 106 -5.52 5.72 -8.97
N VAL A 107 -4.56 6.57 -9.32
CA VAL A 107 -4.03 7.59 -8.39
C VAL A 107 -4.82 8.87 -8.62
N ASP A 108 -5.15 9.59 -7.55
CA ASP A 108 -5.82 10.89 -7.63
C ASP A 108 -5.04 11.82 -8.59
N PRO A 109 -5.66 12.27 -9.71
CA PRO A 109 -5.01 13.16 -10.67
C PRO A 109 -4.46 14.44 -10.05
N ALA A 110 -5.05 14.93 -8.94
CA ALA A 110 -4.56 16.09 -8.21
C ALA A 110 -3.20 15.85 -7.55
N LEU A 111 -2.84 14.59 -7.28
CA LEU A 111 -1.58 14.18 -6.67
C LEU A 111 -0.52 13.77 -7.70
N GLY A 112 -0.94 13.37 -8.91
CA GLY A 112 -0.08 13.02 -10.05
C GLY A 112 -0.58 11.80 -10.84
N ILE A 113 0.26 11.26 -11.73
CA ILE A 113 -0.10 10.07 -12.53
C ILE A 113 0.46 8.78 -11.93
N GLY A 114 -0.32 7.69 -11.99
CA GLY A 114 0.02 6.40 -11.35
C GLY A 114 1.35 5.75 -11.78
N ARG A 115 1.93 6.15 -12.93
CA ARG A 115 3.29 5.73 -13.32
C ARG A 115 4.38 6.18 -12.33
N MET A 116 4.16 7.28 -11.61
CA MET A 116 5.12 7.82 -10.64
C MET A 116 5.19 6.95 -9.38
N PHE A 117 4.06 6.39 -8.96
CA PHE A 117 3.96 5.55 -7.75
C PHE A 117 4.72 4.22 -7.90
N LYS A 118 4.67 3.60 -9.09
CA LYS A 118 5.41 2.36 -9.38
C LYS A 118 6.94 2.50 -9.23
N ARG A 119 7.47 3.74 -9.24
CA ARG A 119 8.90 4.03 -9.09
C ARG A 119 9.34 4.19 -7.63
N TRP A 120 8.42 4.51 -6.71
CA TRP A 120 8.70 4.61 -5.26
C TRP A 120 8.92 3.25 -4.60
N GLY A 121 8.07 2.26 -4.92
CA GLY A 121 8.05 0.96 -4.23
C GLY A 121 9.23 0.03 -4.52
N ARG A 122 10.31 0.49 -5.16
CA ARG A 122 11.49 -0.32 -5.51
C ARG A 122 12.78 0.14 -4.83
N THR A 123 12.74 1.19 -4.01
CA THR A 123 13.91 1.75 -3.31
C THR A 123 13.59 1.91 -1.83
N SER A 124 13.71 0.82 -1.09
CA SER A 124 13.82 0.84 0.37
C SER A 124 14.31 -0.52 0.87
N ARG A 125 15.63 -0.71 0.78
CA ARG A 125 16.50 -1.04 1.91
C ARG A 125 17.77 -0.23 1.75
#